data_AF-E0PF22-F1
#
_entry.id   AF-E0PF22-F1
#
_cell.length_a   1.000
_cell.length_b   1.000
_cell.length_c   1.000
_cell.angle_alpha   90.00
_cell.angle_beta   90.00
_cell.angle_gamma   90.00
#
_symmetry.space_group_name_H-M   'P 1'
#
loop_
_entity.id
_entity.type
_entity.pdbx_description
1 polymer ?
#
loop_
_entity_poly.entity_id
_entity_poly.type
_entity_poly.pdbx_seq_one_letter_code
_entity_poly.pdbx_strand_id
1 'polypeptide(L)'
;MKIGDKAFFSFWENSRAVTSANQAKEVLEKVMAIAQMPLELTGNVSQTRELINQFSDNLAPDHVFWQEFAEVVQLAFPAESMVADNLLAHQIHQFRYVISAYQAQWVREYFPAQNDRLSLLTYLKGKKGRRFWRKQFDFDLTESSRLHNKAPKQPILGFSLPINLKIVMGFHTEFILDSQGRFANEIDPQGTNHNGIINGASFNYANQNDKRHYELDIAPIKPHDPAFRKQILANQGNRFSAPLLIKKRQHEQWEHSYFNKKGHYAKAGKSAYQQVKALRRSFQSELRKLKK
;
A
#
# COMPACT_ATOMS: atom_id res chain seq x y z
N MET A 1 -14.39 21.80 1.67
CA MET A 1 -14.87 20.41 1.62
C MET A 1 -13.66 19.51 1.70
N LYS A 2 -13.67 18.52 2.58
CA LYS A 2 -12.64 17.49 2.75
C LYS A 2 -13.20 16.12 2.37
N ILE A 3 -12.38 15.25 1.80
CA ILE A 3 -12.77 13.88 1.47
C ILE A 3 -13.21 13.15 2.74
N GLY A 4 -14.46 12.69 2.75
CA GLY A 4 -15.08 12.01 3.89
C GLY A 4 -15.75 12.91 4.93
N ASP A 5 -15.83 14.23 4.72
CA ASP A 5 -16.73 15.08 5.50
C ASP A 5 -18.18 14.99 4.99
N LYS A 6 -19.12 15.60 5.72
CA LYS A 6 -20.55 15.58 5.36
C LYS A 6 -20.83 16.18 3.98
N ALA A 7 -20.14 17.26 3.60
CA ALA A 7 -20.34 17.91 2.31
C ALA A 7 -19.83 17.03 1.16
N PHE A 8 -18.68 16.38 1.36
CA PHE A 8 -18.12 15.42 0.42
C PHE A 8 -19.04 14.21 0.24
N PHE A 9 -19.60 13.65 1.31
CA PHE A 9 -20.52 12.51 1.15
C PHE A 9 -21.82 12.90 0.45
N SER A 10 -22.35 14.10 0.67
CA SER A 10 -23.46 14.61 -0.14
C SER A 10 -23.09 14.72 -1.62
N PHE A 11 -21.88 15.18 -1.95
CA PHE A 11 -21.38 15.17 -3.32
C PHE A 11 -21.25 13.74 -3.86
N TRP A 12 -20.66 12.83 -3.09
CA TRP A 12 -20.37 11.45 -3.46
C TRP A 12 -21.64 10.67 -3.76
N GLU A 13 -22.65 10.75 -2.88
CA GLU A 13 -23.95 10.08 -3.08
C GLU A 13 -24.61 10.47 -4.39
N ASN A 14 -24.56 11.75 -4.76
CA ASN A 14 -25.12 12.25 -6.02
C ASN A 14 -24.28 11.89 -7.25
N SER A 15 -23.00 11.56 -7.06
CA SER A 15 -22.03 11.42 -8.15
C SER A 15 -21.62 9.97 -8.42
N ARG A 16 -21.73 9.05 -7.45
CA ARG A 16 -21.20 7.69 -7.55
C ARG A 16 -22.03 6.74 -8.43
N ALA A 17 -23.29 7.09 -8.73
CA ALA A 17 -24.19 6.30 -9.58
C ALA A 17 -23.86 6.44 -11.08
N VAL A 18 -22.61 6.18 -11.45
CA VAL A 18 -22.10 6.25 -12.83
C VAL A 18 -22.25 4.91 -13.53
N THR A 19 -22.53 4.95 -14.84
CA THR A 19 -22.75 3.73 -15.66
C THR A 19 -21.78 3.59 -16.83
N SER A 20 -20.95 4.62 -17.06
CA SER A 20 -19.98 4.64 -18.15
C SER A 20 -18.61 5.10 -17.67
N ALA A 21 -17.56 4.72 -18.41
CA ALA A 21 -16.19 5.12 -18.11
C ALA A 21 -15.99 6.64 -18.14
N ASN A 22 -16.67 7.36 -19.03
CA ASN A 22 -16.53 8.82 -19.12
C ASN A 22 -17.14 9.53 -17.90
N GLN A 23 -18.35 9.14 -17.49
CA GLN A 23 -18.96 9.67 -16.26
C GLN A 23 -18.08 9.37 -15.03
N ALA A 24 -17.55 8.15 -14.95
CA ALA A 24 -16.64 7.78 -13.85
C ALA A 24 -15.39 8.67 -13.83
N LYS A 25 -14.78 8.96 -14.99
CA LYS A 25 -13.63 9.89 -15.09
C LYS A 25 -13.98 11.30 -14.61
N GLU A 26 -15.12 11.85 -15.00
CA GLU A 26 -15.56 13.18 -14.55
C GLU A 26 -15.71 13.25 -13.02
N VAL A 27 -16.20 12.17 -12.40
CA VAL A 27 -16.28 12.07 -10.93
C VAL A 27 -14.88 12.03 -10.33
N LEU A 28 -13.97 11.23 -10.88
CA LEU A 28 -12.60 11.14 -10.41
C LEU A 28 -11.84 12.46 -10.55
N GLU A 29 -12.03 13.21 -11.64
CA GLU A 29 -11.46 14.55 -11.83
C GLU A 29 -11.90 15.51 -10.72
N LYS A 30 -13.19 15.49 -10.36
CA LYS A 30 -13.70 16.27 -9.21
C LYS A 30 -13.06 15.81 -7.90
N VAL A 31 -12.91 14.50 -7.66
CA VAL A 31 -12.21 13.99 -6.46
C VAL A 31 -10.75 14.44 -6.44
N MET A 32 -10.04 14.43 -7.56
CA MET A 32 -8.64 14.89 -7.64
C MET A 32 -8.53 16.39 -7.37
N ALA A 33 -9.50 17.20 -7.82
CA ALA A 33 -9.58 18.62 -7.50
C ALA A 33 -9.83 18.86 -6.00
N ILE A 34 -10.72 18.09 -5.36
CA ILE A 34 -10.99 18.17 -3.92
C ILE A 34 -9.76 17.75 -3.10
N ALA A 35 -9.08 16.68 -3.54
CA ALA A 35 -7.82 16.23 -2.96
C ALA A 35 -6.66 17.22 -3.18
N GLN A 36 -6.85 18.23 -4.02
CA GLN A 36 -5.80 19.16 -4.48
C GLN A 36 -4.58 18.39 -5.00
N MET A 37 -4.83 17.32 -5.77
CA MET A 37 -3.76 16.47 -6.27
C MET A 37 -2.82 17.27 -7.19
N PRO A 38 -1.50 17.23 -6.94
CA PRO A 38 -0.55 17.91 -7.78
C PRO A 38 -0.42 17.18 -9.13
N LEU A 39 0.33 17.79 -10.05
CA LEU A 39 0.74 17.09 -11.27
C LEU A 39 1.67 15.91 -10.98
N GLU A 40 2.46 15.98 -9.90
CA GLU A 40 3.49 15.00 -9.53
C GLU A 40 3.75 15.08 -8.02
N LEU A 41 3.84 13.93 -7.35
CA LEU A 41 4.25 13.85 -5.95
C LEU A 41 5.75 14.04 -5.81
N THR A 42 6.15 14.87 -4.86
CA THR A 42 7.56 15.24 -4.65
C THR A 42 8.26 14.39 -3.58
N GLY A 43 7.48 13.69 -2.74
CA GLY A 43 7.98 13.04 -1.53
C GLY A 43 8.30 14.01 -0.38
N ASN A 44 8.03 15.30 -0.55
CA ASN A 44 8.21 16.31 0.48
C ASN A 44 7.16 16.15 1.60
N VAL A 45 7.61 16.32 2.84
CA VAL A 45 6.75 16.17 4.04
C VAL A 45 5.67 17.25 4.11
N SER A 46 5.96 18.50 3.72
CA SER A 46 4.95 19.58 3.69
C SER A 46 3.84 19.28 2.69
N GLN A 47 4.21 18.94 1.45
CA GLN A 47 3.23 18.54 0.42
C GLN A 47 2.40 17.34 0.89
N THR A 48 3.05 16.35 1.53
CA THR A 48 2.34 15.19 2.08
C THR A 48 1.32 15.59 3.14
N ARG A 49 1.71 16.46 4.08
CA ARG A 49 0.79 16.99 5.12
C ARG A 49 -0.37 17.76 4.52
N GLU A 50 -0.12 18.62 3.54
CA GLU A 50 -1.15 19.39 2.84
C GLU A 50 -2.18 18.49 2.15
N LEU A 51 -1.71 17.42 1.51
CA LEU A 51 -2.57 16.44 0.83
C LEU A 51 -3.41 15.62 1.81
N ILE A 52 -2.80 15.05 2.86
CA ILE A 52 -3.58 14.26 3.83
C ILE A 52 -4.55 15.14 4.63
N ASN A 53 -4.27 16.44 4.80
CA ASN A 53 -5.17 17.38 5.45
C ASN A 53 -6.46 17.65 4.64
N GLN A 54 -6.51 17.21 3.37
CA GLN A 54 -7.74 17.23 2.56
C GLN A 54 -8.71 16.12 2.92
N PHE A 55 -8.35 15.17 3.79
CA PHE A 55 -9.25 14.14 4.28
C PHE A 55 -9.86 14.54 5.61
N SER A 56 -11.09 14.10 5.84
CA SER A 56 -11.77 14.22 7.12
C SER A 56 -11.35 13.10 8.04
N ASP A 57 -11.00 13.47 9.25
CA ASP A 57 -10.93 12.69 10.47
C ASP A 57 -12.02 11.59 10.63
N ASN A 58 -13.22 11.80 10.07
CA ASN A 58 -14.31 10.82 10.13
C ASN A 58 -14.17 9.63 9.15
N LEU A 59 -13.19 9.65 8.24
CA LEU A 59 -13.03 8.64 7.21
C LEU A 59 -12.04 7.53 7.62
N ALA A 60 -12.52 6.58 8.43
CA ALA A 60 -11.71 5.46 8.87
C ALA A 60 -11.15 4.60 7.70
N PRO A 61 -10.01 3.92 7.85
CA PRO A 61 -9.41 3.07 6.82
C PRO A 61 -10.25 1.88 6.35
N ASP A 62 -11.29 1.51 7.11
CA ASP A 62 -12.25 0.45 6.79
C ASP A 62 -13.65 0.96 6.44
N HIS A 63 -13.78 2.25 6.14
CA HIS A 63 -15.03 2.84 5.68
C HIS A 63 -15.42 2.32 4.28
N VAL A 64 -16.72 2.14 4.04
CA VAL A 64 -17.27 1.58 2.78
C VAL A 64 -16.90 2.40 1.53
N PHE A 65 -16.73 3.71 1.70
CA PHE A 65 -16.27 4.64 0.65
C PHE A 65 -15.05 4.12 -0.13
N TRP A 66 -14.11 3.44 0.53
CA TRP A 66 -12.90 2.98 -0.12
C TRP A 66 -13.18 1.93 -1.21
N GLN A 67 -14.12 1.02 -0.95
CA GLN A 67 -14.55 0.05 -1.94
C GLN A 67 -15.28 0.76 -3.09
N GLU A 68 -16.21 1.67 -2.78
CA GLU A 68 -16.97 2.41 -3.79
C GLU A 68 -16.05 3.27 -4.68
N PHE A 69 -15.05 3.91 -4.08
CA PHE A 69 -14.05 4.67 -4.82
C PHE A 69 -13.27 3.77 -5.78
N ALA A 70 -12.84 2.60 -5.31
CA ALA A 70 -12.18 1.61 -6.13
C ALA A 70 -13.07 1.10 -7.28
N GLU A 71 -14.37 0.93 -7.06
CA GLU A 71 -15.35 0.54 -8.09
C GLU A 71 -15.49 1.63 -9.18
N VAL A 72 -15.54 2.92 -8.79
CA VAL A 72 -15.54 4.04 -9.75
C VAL A 72 -14.23 4.07 -10.56
N VAL A 73 -13.07 3.84 -9.93
CA VAL A 73 -11.78 3.72 -10.64
C VAL A 73 -11.79 2.53 -11.61
N GLN A 74 -12.32 1.38 -11.18
CA GLN A 74 -12.44 0.20 -12.03
C GLN A 74 -13.27 0.47 -13.29
N LEU A 75 -14.39 1.22 -13.16
CA LEU A 75 -15.24 1.61 -14.29
C LEU A 75 -14.57 2.66 -15.19
N ALA A 76 -13.86 3.62 -14.61
CA ALA A 76 -13.18 4.69 -15.35
C ALA A 76 -12.05 4.17 -16.25
N PHE A 77 -11.37 3.10 -15.84
CA PHE A 77 -10.16 2.61 -16.52
C PHE A 77 -10.23 1.15 -16.99
N PRO A 78 -11.15 0.75 -17.88
CA PRO A 78 -11.28 -0.65 -18.31
C PRO A 78 -10.00 -1.19 -18.95
N ALA A 79 -9.72 -2.49 -18.74
CA ALA A 79 -8.49 -3.14 -19.19
C ALA A 79 -7.24 -2.34 -18.74
N GLU A 80 -6.22 -2.22 -19.58
CA GLU A 80 -4.98 -1.50 -19.28
C GLU A 80 -5.07 0.01 -19.56
N SER A 81 -6.26 0.61 -19.67
CA SER A 81 -6.38 2.03 -20.02
C SER A 81 -5.78 2.99 -18.98
N MET A 82 -5.51 2.51 -17.76
CA MET A 82 -4.79 3.27 -16.73
C MET A 82 -3.29 3.43 -17.02
N VAL A 83 -2.74 2.70 -17.99
CA VAL A 83 -1.35 2.87 -18.48
C VAL A 83 -1.24 4.06 -19.43
N ALA A 84 -2.35 4.55 -19.97
CA ALA A 84 -2.36 5.64 -20.92
C ALA A 84 -1.76 6.92 -20.31
N ASP A 85 -0.87 7.57 -21.05
CA ASP A 85 -0.19 8.78 -20.61
C ASP A 85 -1.14 9.99 -20.63
N ASN A 86 -1.95 10.11 -19.58
CA ASN A 86 -2.85 11.24 -19.35
C ASN A 86 -2.85 11.63 -17.87
N LEU A 87 -3.22 12.88 -17.62
CA LEU A 87 -3.15 13.48 -16.29
C LEU A 87 -3.98 12.72 -15.26
N LEU A 88 -5.22 12.34 -15.59
CA LEU A 88 -6.10 11.66 -14.64
C LEU A 88 -5.56 10.29 -14.25
N ALA A 89 -5.08 9.47 -15.20
CA ALA A 89 -4.46 8.19 -14.90
C ALA A 89 -3.22 8.35 -14.01
N HIS A 90 -2.38 9.35 -14.31
CA HIS A 90 -1.21 9.69 -13.51
C HIS A 90 -1.58 10.08 -12.08
N GLN A 91 -2.52 11.02 -11.90
CA GLN A 91 -2.98 11.46 -10.59
C GLN A 91 -3.64 10.33 -9.80
N ILE A 92 -4.52 9.54 -10.42
CA ILE A 92 -5.20 8.43 -9.75
C ILE A 92 -4.20 7.35 -9.32
N HIS A 93 -3.18 7.05 -10.12
CA HIS A 93 -2.10 6.14 -9.70
C HIS A 93 -1.39 6.68 -8.46
N GLN A 94 -0.96 7.94 -8.49
CA GLN A 94 -0.21 8.54 -7.38
C GLN A 94 -1.07 8.77 -6.13
N PHE A 95 -2.36 9.02 -6.29
CA PHE A 95 -3.30 9.21 -5.20
C PHE A 95 -3.39 7.98 -4.28
N ARG A 96 -3.08 6.78 -4.79
CA ARG A 96 -2.98 5.55 -3.98
C ARG A 96 -1.98 5.69 -2.84
N TYR A 97 -0.88 6.41 -3.06
CA TYR A 97 0.12 6.68 -2.02
C TYR A 97 -0.38 7.70 -0.99
N VAL A 98 -1.14 8.70 -1.44
CA VAL A 98 -1.78 9.69 -0.55
C VAL A 98 -2.81 9.02 0.35
N ILE A 99 -3.67 8.15 -0.22
CA ILE A 99 -4.64 7.37 0.56
C ILE A 99 -3.91 6.52 1.60
N SER A 100 -2.88 5.76 1.22
CA SER A 100 -2.14 4.93 2.17
C SER A 100 -1.42 5.73 3.26
N ALA A 101 -0.88 6.91 2.93
CA ALA A 101 -0.26 7.79 3.91
C ALA A 101 -1.30 8.36 4.90
N TYR A 102 -2.46 8.79 4.39
CA TYR A 102 -3.59 9.23 5.20
C TYR A 102 -4.07 8.11 6.13
N GLN A 103 -4.28 6.90 5.62
CA GLN A 103 -4.76 5.77 6.41
C GLN A 103 -3.79 5.38 7.52
N ALA A 104 -2.47 5.39 7.25
CA ALA A 104 -1.45 5.18 8.26
C ALA A 104 -1.46 6.29 9.32
N GLN A 105 -1.57 7.55 8.91
CA GLN A 105 -1.65 8.70 9.82
C GLN A 105 -2.92 8.67 10.68
N TRP A 106 -4.06 8.33 10.10
CA TRP A 106 -5.32 8.17 10.82
C TRP A 106 -5.18 7.13 11.94
N VAL A 107 -4.54 5.98 11.66
CA VAL A 107 -4.28 4.97 12.70
C VAL A 107 -3.38 5.50 13.82
N ARG A 108 -2.36 6.30 13.50
CA ARG A 108 -1.47 6.92 14.50
C ARG A 108 -2.22 7.89 15.40
N GLU A 109 -3.12 8.69 14.84
CA GLU A 109 -3.85 9.75 15.56
C GLU A 109 -4.99 9.20 16.41
N TYR A 110 -5.75 8.24 15.90
CA TYR A 110 -6.92 7.67 16.59
C TYR A 110 -6.56 6.54 17.55
N PHE A 111 -5.41 5.90 17.35
CA PHE A 111 -4.90 4.84 18.22
C PHE A 111 -3.44 5.14 18.61
N PRO A 112 -3.18 6.27 19.29
CA PRO A 112 -1.83 6.69 19.61
C PRO A 112 -1.17 5.69 20.55
N ALA A 113 0.08 5.33 20.21
CA ALA A 113 0.86 4.37 20.96
C ALA A 113 2.36 4.64 20.82
N GLN A 114 3.19 3.83 21.46
CA GLN A 114 4.65 3.99 21.43
C GLN A 114 5.24 3.85 20.01
N ASN A 115 4.61 3.09 19.13
CA ASN A 115 5.02 2.90 17.73
C ASN A 115 3.84 2.49 16.86
N ASP A 116 4.02 2.59 15.53
CA ASP A 116 3.00 2.27 14.53
C ASP A 116 2.47 0.84 14.64
N ARG A 117 3.32 -0.12 15.03
CA ARG A 117 2.90 -1.50 15.28
C ARG A 117 1.83 -1.58 16.36
N LEU A 118 2.04 -0.91 17.50
CA LEU A 118 1.08 -0.94 18.61
C LEU A 118 -0.18 -0.14 18.27
N SER A 119 -0.06 0.97 17.55
CA SER A 119 -1.22 1.70 17.00
C SER A 119 -2.06 0.81 16.10
N LEU A 120 -1.44 0.14 15.12
CA LEU A 120 -2.13 -0.78 14.23
C LEU A 120 -2.74 -1.97 14.97
N LEU A 121 -2.03 -2.56 15.93
CA LEU A 121 -2.58 -3.64 16.75
C LEU A 121 -3.82 -3.21 17.54
N THR A 122 -3.82 -1.99 18.06
CA THR A 122 -4.94 -1.42 18.79
C THR A 122 -6.12 -1.13 17.86
N TYR A 123 -5.87 -0.56 16.68
CA TYR A 123 -6.90 -0.38 15.64
C TYR A 123 -7.53 -1.72 15.21
N LEU A 124 -6.73 -2.77 15.06
CA LEU A 124 -7.21 -4.11 14.70
C LEU A 124 -7.81 -4.88 15.88
N LYS A 125 -7.79 -4.34 17.11
CA LYS A 125 -8.43 -4.96 18.27
C LYS A 125 -9.94 -5.07 18.01
N GLY A 126 -10.53 -6.20 18.37
CA GLY A 126 -11.94 -6.50 18.06
C GLY A 126 -12.20 -6.99 16.62
N LYS A 127 -11.41 -6.57 15.63
CA LYS A 127 -11.59 -6.96 14.23
C LYS A 127 -11.28 -8.45 13.97
N LYS A 128 -12.01 -9.06 13.04
CA LYS A 128 -11.94 -10.47 12.61
C LYS A 128 -10.88 -10.64 11.53
N GLY A 129 -9.70 -11.14 11.88
CA GLY A 129 -8.70 -11.53 10.87
C GLY A 129 -9.14 -12.77 10.07
N ARG A 130 -8.70 -12.89 8.80
CA ARG A 130 -8.97 -14.03 7.92
C ARG A 130 -8.54 -15.36 8.53
N ARG A 131 -9.37 -16.39 8.35
CA ARG A 131 -9.12 -17.80 8.72
C ARG A 131 -9.72 -18.69 7.64
N PHE A 132 -9.20 -19.91 7.48
CA PHE A 132 -9.72 -20.83 6.46
C PHE A 132 -11.21 -21.18 6.67
N TRP A 133 -11.69 -21.17 7.92
CA TRP A 133 -13.09 -21.48 8.27
C TRP A 133 -14.00 -20.24 8.33
N ARG A 134 -13.45 -19.03 8.19
CA ARG A 134 -14.21 -17.79 8.37
C ARG A 134 -14.41 -17.12 7.01
N LYS A 135 -15.65 -17.11 6.53
CA LYS A 135 -16.02 -16.48 5.26
C LYS A 135 -15.90 -14.94 5.31
N GLN A 136 -16.38 -14.31 6.38
CA GLN A 136 -16.34 -12.86 6.57
C GLN A 136 -15.23 -12.43 7.53
N PHE A 137 -14.34 -11.56 7.08
CA PHE A 137 -13.21 -11.06 7.85
C PHE A 137 -12.94 -9.60 7.50
N ASP A 138 -12.39 -8.85 8.45
CA ASP A 138 -12.15 -7.41 8.32
C ASP A 138 -10.73 -7.14 7.77
N PHE A 139 -9.79 -8.06 8.02
CA PHE A 139 -8.41 -7.93 7.53
C PHE A 139 -7.74 -9.28 7.23
N ASP A 140 -6.74 -9.27 6.35
CA ASP A 140 -5.95 -10.43 5.96
C ASP A 140 -4.45 -10.21 6.20
N LEU A 141 -3.78 -11.24 6.71
CA LEU A 141 -2.33 -11.33 6.93
C LEU A 141 -1.69 -12.44 6.06
N THR A 142 -2.49 -13.10 5.22
CA THR A 142 -2.06 -14.24 4.39
C THR A 142 -1.58 -13.83 3.02
N GLU A 143 -1.97 -12.63 2.56
CA GLU A 143 -1.44 -11.99 1.36
C GLU A 143 0.09 -11.88 1.40
N SER A 144 0.71 -12.04 0.24
CA SER A 144 2.17 -12.13 0.14
C SER A 144 2.83 -10.77 0.36
N SER A 145 3.74 -10.67 1.33
CA SER A 145 4.57 -9.47 1.53
C SER A 145 5.80 -9.44 0.61
N ARG A 146 5.95 -10.39 -0.32
CA ARG A 146 7.13 -10.58 -1.16
C ARG A 146 7.56 -9.29 -1.89
N LEU A 147 6.61 -8.57 -2.47
CA LEU A 147 6.87 -7.36 -3.27
C LEU A 147 7.33 -6.16 -2.42
N HIS A 148 7.12 -6.22 -1.11
CA HIS A 148 7.54 -5.20 -0.14
C HIS A 148 8.82 -5.61 0.59
N ASN A 149 9.59 -6.57 0.09
CA ASN A 149 10.85 -6.99 0.69
C ASN A 149 11.98 -6.91 -0.36
N LYS A 150 12.09 -5.77 -1.03
CA LYS A 150 13.11 -5.54 -2.07
C LYS A 150 14.50 -5.40 -1.46
N ALA A 151 15.51 -5.75 -2.26
CA ALA A 151 16.93 -5.59 -1.95
C ALA A 151 17.65 -5.01 -3.18
N PRO A 152 18.76 -4.27 -3.00
CA PRO A 152 19.55 -3.81 -4.12
C PRO A 152 20.17 -5.01 -4.84
N LYS A 153 20.46 -4.90 -6.13
CA LYS A 153 21.08 -6.00 -6.92
C LYS A 153 22.43 -6.45 -6.33
N GLN A 154 23.21 -5.52 -5.81
CA GLN A 154 24.48 -5.73 -5.12
C GLN A 154 24.41 -5.15 -3.71
N PRO A 155 25.03 -5.80 -2.70
CA PRO A 155 25.09 -5.26 -1.35
C PRO A 155 25.68 -3.85 -1.31
N ILE A 156 25.10 -2.99 -0.48
CA ILE A 156 25.59 -1.64 -0.22
C ILE A 156 26.15 -1.63 1.20
N LEU A 157 27.43 -1.29 1.36
CA LEU A 157 28.09 -1.29 2.66
C LEU A 157 27.37 -0.36 3.64
N GLY A 158 27.07 -0.86 4.85
CA GLY A 158 26.38 -0.10 5.88
C GLY A 158 24.88 0.11 5.66
N PHE A 159 24.31 -0.36 4.54
CA PHE A 159 22.89 -0.22 4.22
C PHE A 159 22.15 -1.55 4.37
N SER A 160 21.02 -1.54 5.09
CA SER A 160 20.12 -2.69 5.13
C SER A 160 18.67 -2.24 5.28
N LEU A 161 17.77 -2.96 4.59
CA LEU A 161 16.33 -2.75 4.73
C LEU A 161 15.76 -3.71 5.80
N PRO A 162 14.75 -3.28 6.56
CA PRO A 162 14.01 -4.15 7.45
C PRO A 162 13.15 -5.14 6.65
N ILE A 163 12.65 -6.17 7.34
CA ILE A 163 11.66 -7.09 6.77
C ILE A 163 10.28 -6.50 6.96
N ASN A 164 9.45 -6.54 5.91
CA ASN A 164 8.11 -5.97 5.94
C ASN A 164 7.02 -7.03 5.94
N LEU A 165 5.95 -6.74 6.69
CA LEU A 165 4.71 -7.50 6.75
C LEU A 165 3.59 -6.69 6.07
N LYS A 166 2.85 -7.35 5.18
CA LYS A 166 1.64 -6.81 4.55
C LYS A 166 0.39 -7.19 5.35
N ILE A 167 -0.46 -6.21 5.58
CA ILE A 167 -1.79 -6.34 6.19
C ILE A 167 -2.77 -5.65 5.25
N VAL A 168 -3.86 -6.31 4.86
CA VAL A 168 -4.86 -5.72 3.96
C VAL A 168 -6.26 -5.77 4.56
N MET A 169 -7.10 -4.79 4.23
CA MET A 169 -8.52 -4.73 4.61
C MET A 169 -9.36 -4.53 3.36
N GLY A 170 -10.33 -5.43 3.14
CA GLY A 170 -11.15 -5.42 1.91
C GLY A 170 -10.34 -5.50 0.60
N PHE A 171 -9.09 -5.98 0.65
CA PHE A 171 -8.11 -5.94 -0.44
C PHE A 171 -7.66 -4.53 -0.87
N HIS A 172 -8.43 -3.48 -0.58
CA HIS A 172 -8.15 -2.09 -0.95
C HIS A 172 -7.15 -1.40 -0.02
N THR A 173 -7.45 -1.32 1.27
CA THR A 173 -6.59 -0.66 2.27
C THR A 173 -5.41 -1.58 2.58
N GLU A 174 -4.20 -1.08 2.39
CA GLU A 174 -2.95 -1.80 2.64
C GLU A 174 -2.11 -1.08 3.68
N PHE A 175 -1.65 -1.82 4.69
CA PHE A 175 -0.60 -1.39 5.59
C PHE A 175 0.63 -2.28 5.38
N ILE A 176 1.79 -1.63 5.23
CA ILE A 176 3.08 -2.29 5.28
C ILE A 176 3.76 -1.90 6.58
N LEU A 177 4.01 -2.90 7.43
CA LEU A 177 4.64 -2.72 8.73
C LEU A 177 6.02 -3.36 8.72
N ASP A 178 7.06 -2.59 9.04
CA ASP A 178 8.42 -3.07 9.08
C ASP A 178 8.72 -3.86 10.38
N SER A 179 9.84 -4.59 10.39
CA SER A 179 10.27 -5.38 11.54
C SER A 179 10.69 -4.55 12.76
N GLN A 180 10.83 -3.23 12.61
CA GLN A 180 11.10 -2.27 13.69
C GLN A 180 9.80 -1.66 14.24
N GLY A 181 8.65 -2.00 13.65
CA GLY A 181 7.34 -1.55 14.10
C GLY A 181 6.93 -0.18 13.58
N ARG A 182 7.46 0.24 12.42
CA ARG A 182 7.06 1.46 11.71
C ARG A 182 6.26 1.13 10.47
N PHE A 183 5.32 2.00 10.11
CA PHE A 183 4.70 1.98 8.80
C PHE A 183 5.74 2.29 7.72
N ALA A 184 5.60 1.62 6.59
CA ALA A 184 6.36 1.90 5.39
C ALA A 184 5.40 2.49 4.36
N ASN A 185 5.53 3.79 4.10
CA ASN A 185 4.79 4.51 3.07
C ASN A 185 5.77 5.27 2.16
N GLU A 186 5.42 5.39 0.88
CA GLU A 186 6.19 6.12 -0.13
C GLU A 186 6.36 7.58 0.22
N ILE A 187 5.28 8.16 0.77
CA ILE A 187 5.22 9.49 1.34
C ILE A 187 4.68 9.33 2.77
N ASP A 188 5.23 10.07 3.73
CA ASP A 188 4.82 9.96 5.13
C ASP A 188 4.85 11.36 5.78
N PRO A 189 3.76 11.81 6.43
CA PRO A 189 3.72 13.11 7.10
C PRO A 189 4.68 13.24 8.30
N GLN A 190 5.23 12.13 8.80
CA GLN A 190 6.25 12.11 9.85
C GLN A 190 7.68 12.03 9.30
N GLY A 191 7.85 11.96 7.98
CA GLY A 191 9.14 11.85 7.32
C GLY A 191 9.34 10.50 6.64
N THR A 192 9.83 10.54 5.41
CA THR A 192 10.11 9.34 4.62
C THR A 192 11.44 8.69 5.01
N ASN A 193 11.55 7.40 4.75
CA ASN A 193 12.80 6.67 4.84
C ASN A 193 12.94 5.73 3.64
N HIS A 194 14.14 5.20 3.41
CA HIS A 194 14.42 4.30 2.29
C HIS A 194 13.47 3.10 2.24
N ASN A 195 13.09 2.54 3.38
CA ASN A 195 12.16 1.40 3.39
C ASN A 195 10.76 1.80 2.90
N GLY A 196 10.23 2.93 3.36
CA GLY A 196 8.96 3.48 2.87
C GLY A 196 8.99 3.75 1.37
N ILE A 197 10.03 4.43 0.87
CA ILE A 197 10.12 4.76 -0.55
C ILE A 197 10.32 3.53 -1.44
N ILE A 198 10.95 2.46 -0.95
CA ILE A 198 11.24 1.25 -1.75
C ILE A 198 10.14 0.19 -1.64
N ASN A 199 9.56 0.05 -0.46
CA ASN A 199 8.68 -1.07 -0.09
C ASN A 199 7.30 -0.63 0.41
N GLY A 200 6.97 0.66 0.27
CA GLY A 200 5.79 1.26 0.87
C GLY A 200 4.46 0.63 0.48
N ALA A 201 3.45 1.01 1.25
CA ALA A 201 2.07 0.60 1.08
C ALA A 201 1.37 1.45 0.02
N SER A 202 0.56 0.81 -0.81
CA SER A 202 -0.32 1.50 -1.75
C SER A 202 -1.73 0.93 -1.68
N PHE A 203 -2.73 1.82 -1.68
CA PHE A 203 -4.14 1.46 -1.79
C PHE A 203 -4.37 0.65 -3.07
N ASN A 204 -5.20 -0.40 -3.08
CA ASN A 204 -5.47 -1.18 -4.28
C ASN A 204 -6.84 -0.82 -4.87
N TYR A 205 -6.90 -0.61 -6.18
CA TYR A 205 -8.16 -0.37 -6.89
C TYR A 205 -8.84 -1.65 -7.33
N ALA A 206 -8.10 -2.75 -7.53
CA ALA A 206 -8.72 -4.04 -7.76
C ALA A 206 -9.30 -4.66 -6.48
N ASN A 207 -10.18 -5.64 -6.64
CA ASN A 207 -10.86 -6.31 -5.52
C ASN A 207 -10.10 -7.55 -5.01
N GLN A 208 -9.14 -8.07 -5.78
CA GLN A 208 -8.38 -9.27 -5.46
C GLN A 208 -7.14 -9.40 -6.36
N ASN A 209 -6.24 -10.34 -6.03
CA ASN A 209 -5.00 -10.56 -6.78
C ASN A 209 -5.25 -11.36 -8.08
N ASP A 210 -5.77 -10.67 -9.09
CA ASP A 210 -6.09 -11.23 -10.41
C ASP A 210 -5.58 -10.33 -11.55
N LYS A 211 -6.12 -10.53 -12.76
CA LYS A 211 -5.79 -9.70 -13.93
C LYS A 211 -6.09 -8.23 -13.68
N ARG A 212 -7.18 -7.90 -12.96
CA ARG A 212 -7.57 -6.51 -12.72
C ARG A 212 -6.58 -5.80 -11.81
N HIS A 213 -6.04 -6.51 -10.82
CA HIS A 213 -4.94 -5.99 -10.01
C HIS A 213 -3.68 -5.73 -10.83
N TYR A 214 -3.37 -6.56 -11.84
CA TYR A 214 -2.28 -6.21 -12.76
C TYR A 214 -2.58 -4.91 -13.53
N GLU A 215 -3.75 -4.82 -14.15
CA GLU A 215 -4.15 -3.71 -15.02
C GLU A 215 -4.22 -2.35 -14.30
N LEU A 216 -4.72 -2.32 -13.06
CA LEU A 216 -4.92 -1.09 -12.29
C LEU A 216 -3.77 -0.79 -11.32
N ASP A 217 -3.21 -1.83 -10.70
CA ASP A 217 -2.34 -1.63 -9.54
C ASP A 217 -0.86 -1.87 -9.85
N ILE A 218 -0.52 -2.62 -10.90
CA ILE A 218 0.86 -3.00 -11.25
C ILE A 218 1.35 -2.35 -12.54
N ALA A 219 0.62 -2.49 -13.66
CA ALA A 219 1.04 -1.97 -14.95
C ALA A 219 1.24 -0.43 -14.93
N PRO A 220 0.39 0.36 -14.24
CA PRO A 220 0.55 1.82 -14.12
C PRO A 220 1.81 2.29 -13.38
N ILE A 221 2.49 1.41 -12.61
CA ILE A 221 3.75 1.73 -11.92
C ILE A 221 4.79 2.27 -12.89
N LYS A 222 4.96 1.63 -14.06
CA LYS A 222 6.00 2.03 -15.03
C LYS A 222 5.80 3.47 -15.54
N PRO A 223 4.63 3.84 -16.10
CA PRO A 223 4.41 5.20 -16.56
C PRO A 223 4.23 6.20 -15.42
N HIS A 224 3.54 5.84 -14.32
CA HIS A 224 2.98 6.84 -13.39
C HIS A 224 3.62 6.88 -12.00
N ASP A 225 4.56 5.98 -11.65
CA ASP A 225 5.25 6.10 -10.34
C ASP A 225 5.94 7.47 -10.21
N PRO A 226 5.97 8.04 -8.99
CA PRO A 226 6.59 9.33 -8.78
C PRO A 226 8.06 9.37 -9.19
N ALA A 227 8.47 10.49 -9.78
CA ALA A 227 9.84 10.67 -10.29
C ALA A 227 10.91 10.40 -9.20
N PHE A 228 10.70 10.93 -7.98
CA PHE A 228 11.63 10.72 -6.87
C PHE A 228 11.77 9.23 -6.50
N ARG A 229 10.66 8.48 -6.51
CA ARG A 229 10.65 7.05 -6.21
C ARG A 229 11.33 6.25 -7.31
N LYS A 230 11.07 6.57 -8.59
CA LYS A 230 11.75 5.95 -9.74
C LYS A 230 13.27 6.11 -9.63
N GLN A 231 13.75 7.30 -9.29
CA GLN A 231 15.18 7.58 -9.10
C GLN A 231 15.79 6.73 -7.98
N ILE A 232 15.12 6.65 -6.82
CA ILE A 232 15.58 5.85 -5.68
C ILE A 232 15.57 4.35 -6.01
N LEU A 233 14.52 3.85 -6.68
CA LEU A 233 14.44 2.45 -7.09
C LEU A 233 15.51 2.08 -8.12
N ALA A 234 15.84 2.99 -9.04
CA ALA A 234 16.90 2.80 -10.02
C ALA A 234 18.29 2.69 -9.36
N ASN A 235 18.51 3.41 -8.25
CA ASN A 235 19.68 3.31 -7.39
C ASN A 235 21.01 3.30 -8.18
N GLN A 236 21.17 4.26 -9.10
CA GLN A 236 22.35 4.39 -9.96
C GLN A 236 22.73 3.09 -10.70
N GLY A 237 21.74 2.31 -11.12
CA GLY A 237 21.92 1.03 -11.80
C GLY A 237 21.96 -0.19 -10.86
N ASN A 238 22.13 0.01 -9.55
CA ASN A 238 22.02 -1.03 -8.53
C ASN A 238 20.57 -1.24 -8.06
N ARG A 239 19.66 -1.44 -9.03
CA ARG A 239 18.21 -1.40 -8.84
C ARG A 239 17.72 -2.25 -7.65
N PHE A 240 16.78 -1.69 -6.89
CA PHE A 240 16.03 -2.45 -5.89
C PHE A 240 15.00 -3.36 -6.55
N SER A 241 15.05 -4.66 -6.25
CA SER A 241 14.17 -5.67 -6.84
C SER A 241 13.59 -6.59 -5.77
N ALA A 242 12.35 -7.06 -5.99
CA ALA A 242 11.69 -7.98 -5.08
C ALA A 242 12.15 -9.43 -5.33
N PRO A 243 12.18 -10.29 -4.29
CA PRO A 243 12.52 -11.70 -4.44
C PRO A 243 11.57 -12.41 -5.39
N LEU A 244 12.08 -13.38 -6.15
CA LEU A 244 11.30 -14.15 -7.11
C LEU A 244 10.46 -15.23 -6.42
N LEU A 245 9.28 -15.54 -6.98
CA LEU A 245 8.40 -16.59 -6.47
C LEU A 245 8.79 -17.98 -7.03
N ILE A 246 10.05 -18.37 -6.84
CA ILE A 246 10.59 -19.64 -7.34
C ILE A 246 10.60 -20.67 -6.23
N LYS A 247 9.86 -21.78 -6.38
CA LYS A 247 9.78 -22.83 -5.34
C LYS A 247 10.79 -23.97 -5.52
N LYS A 248 11.28 -24.20 -6.74
CA LYS A 248 12.17 -25.32 -7.08
C LYS A 248 13.63 -24.90 -6.90
N ARG A 249 14.40 -25.71 -6.16
CA ARG A 249 15.82 -25.45 -5.88
C ARG A 249 16.73 -25.55 -7.10
N GLN A 250 16.36 -26.37 -8.08
CA GLN A 250 17.14 -26.57 -9.30
C GLN A 250 16.98 -25.44 -10.33
N HIS A 251 16.08 -24.48 -10.08
CA HIS A 251 15.88 -23.35 -10.99
C HIS A 251 17.12 -22.46 -11.01
N GLU A 252 17.55 -22.00 -12.19
CA GLU A 252 18.79 -21.22 -12.36
C GLU A 252 18.82 -19.96 -11.47
N GLN A 253 17.68 -19.26 -11.35
CA GLN A 253 17.52 -18.08 -10.48
C GLN A 253 17.18 -18.39 -9.01
N TRP A 254 17.46 -19.61 -8.51
CA TRP A 254 17.15 -20.00 -7.13
C TRP A 254 17.83 -19.08 -6.08
N GLU A 255 18.98 -18.49 -6.41
CA GLU A 255 19.65 -17.48 -5.59
C GLU A 255 18.72 -16.31 -5.21
N HIS A 256 17.86 -15.87 -6.13
CA HIS A 256 16.93 -14.76 -5.93
C HIS A 256 15.56 -15.19 -5.40
N SER A 257 15.37 -16.48 -5.06
CA SER A 257 14.10 -16.99 -4.58
C SER A 257 13.74 -16.44 -3.19
N TYR A 258 12.47 -16.08 -3.03
CA TYR A 258 11.85 -15.72 -1.74
C TYR A 258 11.97 -16.82 -0.66
N PHE A 259 12.17 -18.08 -1.09
CA PHE A 259 12.24 -19.26 -0.23
C PHE A 259 13.67 -19.73 0.03
N ASN A 260 14.68 -19.14 -0.60
CA ASN A 260 16.07 -19.56 -0.44
C ASN A 260 16.68 -18.99 0.86
N LYS A 261 17.11 -19.88 1.77
CA LYS A 261 17.70 -19.53 3.08
C LYS A 261 19.18 -19.12 3.01
N LYS A 262 19.81 -19.29 1.85
CA LYS A 262 21.20 -18.91 1.54
C LYS A 262 21.28 -17.96 0.33
N GLY A 263 20.13 -17.49 -0.16
CA GLY A 263 20.05 -16.65 -1.34
C GLY A 263 20.23 -15.17 -1.03
N HIS A 264 20.17 -14.34 -2.07
CA HIS A 264 20.36 -12.89 -2.03
C HIS A 264 19.49 -12.17 -0.99
N TYR A 265 18.27 -12.65 -0.77
CA TYR A 265 17.30 -12.06 0.16
C TYR A 265 17.32 -12.69 1.57
N ALA A 266 18.25 -13.60 1.84
CA ALA A 266 18.35 -14.26 3.14
C ALA A 266 19.06 -13.39 4.16
N LYS A 267 18.63 -13.47 5.43
CA LYS A 267 19.30 -12.81 6.56
C LYS A 267 19.40 -13.78 7.73
N ALA A 268 20.57 -13.87 8.35
CA ALA A 268 20.84 -14.76 9.48
C ALA A 268 20.35 -16.21 9.24
N GLY A 269 20.65 -16.76 8.06
CA GLY A 269 20.29 -18.14 7.68
C GLY A 269 18.78 -18.40 7.48
N LYS A 270 17.95 -17.35 7.42
CA LYS A 270 16.51 -17.43 7.15
C LYS A 270 16.18 -16.80 5.80
N SER A 271 15.39 -17.50 5.00
CA SER A 271 14.81 -16.93 3.77
C SER A 271 13.89 -15.75 4.10
N ALA A 272 13.68 -14.83 3.15
CA ALA A 272 12.74 -13.73 3.32
C ALA A 272 11.32 -14.23 3.67
N TYR A 273 10.86 -15.35 3.08
CA TYR A 273 9.60 -15.99 3.48
C TYR A 273 9.57 -16.39 4.96
N GLN A 274 10.64 -17.01 5.47
CA GLN A 274 10.71 -17.41 6.88
C GLN A 274 10.72 -16.21 7.82
N GLN A 275 11.40 -15.12 7.44
CA GLN A 275 11.45 -13.89 8.21
C GLN A 275 10.06 -13.23 8.29
N VAL A 276 9.38 -13.06 7.15
CA VAL A 276 8.00 -12.54 7.10
C VAL A 276 7.03 -13.44 7.88
N LYS A 277 7.17 -14.77 7.75
CA LYS A 277 6.34 -15.73 8.50
C LYS A 277 6.54 -15.60 10.01
N ALA A 278 7.76 -15.34 10.47
CA ALA A 278 8.05 -15.10 11.88
C ALA A 278 7.46 -13.77 12.36
N LEU A 279 7.63 -12.69 11.59
CA LEU A 279 7.06 -11.37 11.88
C LEU A 279 5.52 -11.42 11.99
N ARG A 280 4.87 -12.11 11.04
CA ARG A 280 3.42 -12.35 11.08
C ARG A 280 2.97 -13.12 12.32
N ARG A 281 3.68 -14.18 12.69
CA ARG A 281 3.35 -14.98 13.88
C ARG A 281 3.45 -14.15 15.15
N SER A 282 4.50 -13.32 15.26
CA SER A 282 4.68 -12.38 16.35
C SER A 282 3.52 -11.39 16.42
N PHE A 283 3.18 -10.72 15.30
CA PHE A 283 2.06 -9.78 15.22
C PHE A 283 0.73 -10.43 15.60
N GLN A 284 0.45 -11.63 15.10
CA GLN A 284 -0.76 -12.39 15.44
C GLN A 284 -0.82 -12.82 16.91
N SER A 285 0.33 -13.06 17.54
CA SER A 285 0.42 -13.41 18.96
C SER A 285 0.07 -12.20 19.82
N GLU A 286 0.66 -11.05 19.54
CA GLU A 286 0.38 -9.78 20.21
C GLU A 286 -1.09 -9.38 20.06
N LEU A 287 -1.65 -9.44 18.85
CA LEU A 287 -3.06 -9.13 18.62
C LEU A 287 -4.01 -10.04 19.42
N ARG A 288 -3.66 -11.31 19.62
CA ARG A 288 -4.46 -12.23 20.47
C ARG A 288 -4.36 -11.88 21.94
N LYS A 289 -3.20 -11.41 22.41
CA LYS A 289 -3.01 -10.99 23.80
C LYS A 289 -3.84 -9.75 24.12
N LEU A 290 -3.98 -8.81 23.17
CA LEU A 290 -4.83 -7.61 23.34
C LEU A 290 -6.35 -7.90 23.36
N LYS A 291 -6.77 -9.10 22.93
CA LYS A 291 -8.18 -9.53 22.94
C LYS A 291 -8.58 -10.26 24.23
N LYS A 292 -7.60 -10.67 25.03
CA LYS A 292 -7.83 -11.18 26.38
C LYS A 292 -7.89 -10.01 27.35
#